data_AF-A0A2N2TS37-F1
#
_entry.id   AF-A0A2N2TS37-F1
#
_cell.length_a   1.000
_cell.length_b   1.000
_cell.length_c   1.000
_cell.angle_alpha   90.00
_cell.angle_beta   90.00
_cell.angle_gamma   90.00
#
_symmetry.space_group_name_H-M   'P 1'
#
loop_
_entity.id
_entity.type
_entity.pdbx_description
1 polymer ?
#
loop_
_entity_poly.entity_id
_entity_poly.type
_entity_poly.pdbx_seq_one_letter_code
_entity_poly.pdbx_strand_id
1 'polypeptide(L)'
;MTNALRPNPIIPEDFPRDFGGGSVAGAQPKLLVRKVVGVYVSGLTEDERYARYDNCCDIVNQLENYCHRKLGQRPDWSVAEVLEKVRLAIESKPEWDLSADEVEWMMSKLTLRMDLPAPDSPPESSE
;
A
#
# COMPACT_ATOMS: atom_id res chain seq x y z
N MET A 1 -35.48 10.18 -3.27
CA MET A 1 -34.30 9.86 -2.44
C MET A 1 -33.53 8.77 -3.16
N THR A 2 -32.65 9.13 -4.09
CA THR A 2 -31.86 8.17 -4.87
C THR A 2 -30.64 7.75 -4.06
N ASN A 3 -30.67 6.51 -3.55
CA ASN A 3 -29.52 5.88 -2.94
C ASN A 3 -28.56 5.55 -4.08
N ALA A 4 -27.62 6.45 -4.36
CA ALA A 4 -26.52 6.14 -5.27
C ALA A 4 -25.65 5.09 -4.57
N LEU A 5 -25.81 3.83 -4.98
CA LEU A 5 -24.82 2.78 -4.76
C LEU A 5 -23.50 3.35 -5.32
N ARG A 6 -22.65 3.88 -4.44
CA ARG A 6 -21.27 4.20 -4.81
C ARG A 6 -20.69 2.88 -5.33
N PRO A 7 -20.04 2.86 -6.51
CA PRO A 7 -19.34 1.66 -6.93
C PRO A 7 -18.39 1.28 -5.80
N ASN A 8 -18.54 0.05 -5.28
CA ASN A 8 -17.63 -0.44 -4.27
C ASN A 8 -16.22 -0.36 -4.89
N PRO A 9 -15.29 0.41 -4.33
CA PRO A 9 -13.97 0.59 -4.93
C PRO A 9 -13.31 -0.79 -5.11
N ILE A 10 -12.95 -1.09 -6.36
CA ILE A 10 -12.39 -2.39 -6.72
C ILE A 10 -10.96 -2.44 -6.18
N ILE A 11 -10.77 -3.12 -5.05
CA ILE A 11 -9.43 -3.40 -4.52
C ILE A 11 -8.76 -4.40 -5.47
N PRO A 12 -7.56 -4.10 -6.01
CA PRO A 12 -6.84 -5.00 -6.90
C PRO A 12 -6.65 -6.40 -6.31
N GLU A 13 -6.56 -7.40 -7.18
CA GLU A 13 -6.34 -8.79 -6.75
C GLU A 13 -4.95 -9.01 -6.16
N ASP A 14 -3.96 -8.22 -6.56
CA ASP A 14 -2.60 -8.25 -6.03
C ASP A 14 -2.45 -7.59 -4.66
N PHE A 15 -3.48 -6.88 -4.16
CA PHE A 15 -3.44 -6.35 -2.80
C PHE A 15 -3.71 -7.46 -1.77
N PRO A 16 -2.92 -7.56 -0.68
CA PRO A 16 -3.04 -8.63 0.31
C PRO A 16 -4.48 -8.85 0.80
N ARG A 17 -4.89 -10.12 0.87
CA ARG A 17 -6.22 -10.54 1.34
C ARG A 17 -6.18 -11.17 2.73
N ASP A 18 -5.09 -11.86 3.05
CA ASP A 18 -4.88 -12.54 4.32
C ASP A 18 -3.61 -12.00 4.97
N PHE A 19 -3.76 -11.35 6.12
CA PHE A 19 -2.65 -10.94 6.99
C PHE A 19 -2.20 -12.10 7.91
N GLY A 20 -2.56 -13.34 7.54
CA GLY A 20 -2.44 -14.55 8.34
C GLY A 20 -1.08 -15.22 8.20
N GLY A 21 -0.10 -14.76 8.98
CA GLY A 21 1.26 -15.31 8.98
C GLY A 21 1.89 -15.45 10.37
N GLY A 22 1.10 -15.80 11.39
CA GLY A 22 1.59 -16.06 12.75
C GLY A 22 0.88 -17.24 13.40
N SER A 23 1.04 -18.44 12.83
CA SER A 23 0.64 -19.67 13.52
C SER A 23 1.60 -19.93 14.68
N VAL A 24 1.33 -19.34 15.85
CA VAL A 24 1.93 -19.80 17.11
C VAL A 24 1.22 -21.09 17.48
N ALA A 25 1.80 -22.23 17.09
CA ALA A 25 1.41 -23.52 17.61
C ALA A 25 1.65 -23.51 19.14
N GLY A 26 0.59 -23.30 19.92
CA GLY A 26 0.62 -23.44 21.38
C GLY A 26 -0.08 -22.36 22.21
N ALA A 27 -0.58 -21.28 21.62
CA ALA A 27 -1.43 -20.33 22.33
C ALA A 27 -2.76 -20.27 21.60
N GLN A 28 -3.86 -20.66 22.25
CA GLN A 28 -5.21 -20.34 21.78
C GLN A 28 -5.23 -18.86 21.41
N PRO A 29 -5.25 -18.49 20.11
CA PRO A 29 -5.33 -17.09 19.77
C PRO A 29 -6.69 -16.68 20.32
N LYS A 30 -6.69 -15.63 21.14
CA LYS A 30 -7.93 -15.02 21.58
C LYS A 30 -8.50 -14.34 20.34
N LEU A 31 -9.08 -15.17 19.46
CA LEU A 31 -9.79 -14.81 18.25
C LEU A 31 -10.74 -13.70 18.70
N LEU A 32 -10.41 -12.48 18.32
CA LEU A 32 -11.23 -11.31 18.59
C LEU A 32 -12.41 -11.38 17.61
N VAL A 33 -13.25 -12.41 17.76
CA VAL A 33 -14.47 -12.57 17.01
C VAL A 33 -15.41 -11.46 17.48
N ARG A 34 -15.48 -10.36 16.73
CA ARG A 34 -16.61 -9.44 16.86
C ARG A 34 -17.73 -9.96 15.98
N LYS A 35 -18.80 -10.41 16.63
CA LYS A 35 -20.03 -10.87 16.00
C LYS A 35 -20.71 -9.67 15.32
N VAL A 36 -20.49 -9.49 14.02
CA VAL A 36 -21.31 -8.60 13.19
C VAL A 36 -22.39 -9.47 12.55
N VAL A 37 -23.65 -9.26 12.96
CA VAL A 37 -24.85 -9.89 12.38
C VAL A 37 -24.79 -11.43 12.30
N GLY A 38 -24.24 -12.08 13.33
CA GLY A 38 -24.39 -13.54 13.50
C GLY A 38 -23.52 -14.43 12.62
N VAL A 39 -22.61 -13.89 11.83
CA VAL A 39 -21.63 -14.67 11.05
C VAL A 39 -20.23 -14.47 11.63
N TYR A 40 -19.53 -15.58 11.88
CA TYR A 40 -18.13 -15.57 12.30
C TYR A 40 -17.27 -15.30 11.07
N VAL A 41 -16.71 -14.09 10.93
CA VAL A 41 -15.75 -13.79 9.86
C VAL A 41 -14.34 -13.95 10.41
N SER A 42 -13.58 -14.90 9.87
CA SER A 42 -12.13 -14.99 10.03
C SER A 42 -11.48 -14.18 8.90
N GLY A 43 -10.73 -13.13 9.24
CA GLY A 43 -10.07 -12.23 8.26
C GLY A 43 -10.54 -10.78 8.37
N LEU A 44 -9.89 -9.85 7.64
CA LEU A 44 -10.40 -8.48 7.49
C LEU A 44 -11.73 -8.51 6.72
N THR A 45 -12.69 -7.69 7.15
CA THR A 45 -13.88 -7.38 6.33
C THR A 45 -13.48 -6.66 5.05
N GLU A 46 -14.35 -6.65 4.03
CA GLU A 46 -14.08 -5.92 2.79
C GLU A 46 -13.85 -4.42 3.02
N ASP A 47 -14.59 -3.80 3.96
CA ASP A 47 -14.40 -2.40 4.37
C ASP A 47 -13.02 -2.18 5.03
N GLU A 48 -12.59 -3.08 5.91
CA GLU A 48 -11.27 -2.98 6.56
C GLU A 48 -10.13 -3.19 5.54
N ARG A 49 -10.30 -4.13 4.60
CA ARG A 49 -9.35 -4.33 3.50
C ARG A 49 -9.29 -3.09 2.60
N TYR A 50 -10.43 -2.45 2.34
CA TYR A 50 -10.48 -1.22 1.57
C TYR A 50 -9.76 -0.07 2.28
N ALA A 51 -10.02 0.12 3.58
CA ALA A 51 -9.35 1.15 4.37
C ALA A 51 -7.82 0.96 4.40
N ARG A 52 -7.37 -0.30 4.51
CA ARG A 52 -5.94 -0.66 4.42
C ARG A 52 -5.36 -0.35 3.05
N TYR A 53 -6.08 -0.73 1.99
CA TYR A 53 -5.69 -0.44 0.61
C TYR A 53 -5.59 1.07 0.34
N ASP A 54 -6.58 1.85 0.75
CA ASP A 54 -6.61 3.31 0.59
C ASP A 54 -5.42 3.98 1.29
N ASN A 55 -5.17 3.60 2.54
CA ASN A 55 -4.01 4.07 3.30
C ASN A 55 -2.67 3.72 2.62
N CYS A 56 -2.52 2.48 2.13
CA CYS A 56 -1.31 2.07 1.40
C CYS A 56 -1.13 2.88 0.10
N CYS A 57 -2.22 3.19 -0.61
CA CYS A 57 -2.17 4.03 -1.81
C CYS A 57 -1.67 5.44 -1.49
N ASP A 58 -2.16 6.04 -0.41
CA ASP A 58 -1.72 7.36 0.04
C ASP A 58 -0.25 7.39 0.44
N ILE A 59 0.23 6.35 1.13
CA ILE A 59 1.64 6.21 1.49
C ILE A 59 2.50 6.09 0.22
N VAL A 60 2.12 5.24 -0.74
CA VAL A 60 2.84 5.09 -2.02
C VAL A 60 2.91 6.43 -2.77
N ASN A 61 1.82 7.18 -2.84
CA ASN A 61 1.79 8.52 -3.46
C ASN A 61 2.76 9.49 -2.78
N GLN A 62 2.82 9.48 -1.44
CA GLN A 62 3.75 10.32 -0.69
C GLN A 62 5.21 9.91 -0.91
N LEU A 63 5.48 8.60 -0.98
CA LEU A 63 6.82 8.06 -1.19
C LEU A 63 7.33 8.33 -2.60
N GLU A 64 6.49 8.23 -3.63
CA GLU A 64 6.83 8.59 -5.01
C GLU A 64 7.31 10.05 -5.11
N ASN A 65 6.52 10.98 -4.56
CA ASN A 65 6.90 12.39 -4.48
C ASN A 65 8.20 12.62 -3.71
N TYR A 66 8.39 11.88 -2.60
CA TYR A 66 9.64 11.91 -1.84
C TYR A 66 10.83 11.42 -2.67
N CYS A 67 10.68 10.31 -3.40
CA CYS A 67 11.72 9.71 -4.24
C CYS A 67 12.16 10.66 -5.35
N HIS A 68 11.22 11.22 -6.12
CA HIS A 68 11.53 12.20 -7.17
C HIS A 68 12.26 13.42 -6.62
N ARG A 69 11.78 13.97 -5.49
CA ARG A 69 12.44 15.09 -4.82
C ARG A 69 13.86 14.74 -4.39
N LYS A 70 14.10 13.52 -3.90
CA LYS A 70 15.44 13.08 -3.49
C LYS A 70 16.39 12.91 -4.66
N LEU A 71 15.95 12.30 -5.76
CA LEU A 71 16.76 12.17 -6.98
C LEU A 71 17.13 13.53 -7.56
N GLY A 72 16.21 14.51 -7.53
CA GLY A 72 16.52 15.89 -7.95
C GLY A 72 17.52 16.62 -7.05
N GLN A 73 17.60 16.26 -5.76
CA GLN A 73 18.55 16.84 -4.80
C GLN A 73 19.89 16.08 -4.73
N ARG A 74 19.90 14.82 -5.16
CA ARG A 74 21.03 13.88 -5.07
C ARG A 74 21.20 13.20 -6.43
N PRO A 75 21.79 13.89 -7.41
CA PRO A 75 22.04 13.31 -8.73
C PRO A 75 23.04 12.14 -8.68
N ASP A 76 23.76 11.99 -7.56
CA ASP A 76 24.64 10.86 -7.27
C ASP A 76 23.89 9.58 -6.90
N TRP A 77 22.59 9.67 -6.57
CA TRP A 77 21.79 8.50 -6.17
C TRP A 77 21.06 7.90 -7.37
N SER A 78 21.13 6.58 -7.47
CA SER A 78 20.29 5.79 -8.36
C SER A 78 18.87 5.62 -7.78
N VAL A 79 17.93 5.28 -8.67
CA VAL A 79 16.55 4.92 -8.28
C VAL A 79 16.55 3.75 -7.29
N ALA A 80 17.39 2.74 -7.52
CA ALA A 80 17.52 1.58 -6.64
C ALA A 80 17.98 1.96 -5.22
N GLU A 81 18.96 2.86 -5.09
CA GLU A 81 19.43 3.34 -3.78
C GLU A 81 18.36 4.13 -3.02
N VAL A 82 17.53 4.91 -3.73
CA VAL A 82 16.41 5.63 -3.12
C VAL A 82 15.33 4.66 -2.64
N LEU A 83 14.97 3.67 -3.46
CA LEU A 83 13.97 2.66 -3.10
C LEU A 83 14.41 1.84 -1.89
N GLU A 84 15.68 1.44 -1.82
CA GLU A 84 16.23 0.72 -0.66
C GLU A 84 16.13 1.56 0.63
N LYS A 85 16.48 2.85 0.54
CA LYS A 85 16.33 3.76 1.69
C LYS A 85 14.88 3.94 2.12
N VAL A 86 13.94 3.95 1.16
CA VAL A 86 12.51 4.02 1.46
C VAL A 86 12.05 2.74 2.16
N ARG A 87 12.44 1.55 1.67
CA ARG A 87 12.12 0.27 2.31
C ARG A 87 12.55 0.27 3.78
N LEU A 88 13.82 0.59 4.04
CA LEU A 88 14.36 0.67 5.40
C LEU A 88 13.63 1.70 6.26
N ALA A 89 13.22 2.84 5.69
CA ALA A 89 12.47 3.87 6.41
C ALA A 89 11.06 3.40 6.80
N ILE A 90 10.38 2.64 5.95
CA ILE A 90 9.07 2.06 6.27
C ILE A 90 9.22 0.99 7.35
N GLU A 91 10.16 0.05 7.17
CA GLU A 91 10.42 -1.04 8.13
C GLU A 91 10.86 -0.53 9.51
N SER A 92 11.47 0.66 9.58
CA SER A 92 11.85 1.31 10.84
C SER A 92 10.69 1.95 11.62
N LYS A 93 9.47 1.99 11.06
CA LYS A 93 8.30 2.66 11.62
C LYS A 93 7.22 1.68 12.08
N PRO A 94 7.39 1.06 13.28
CA PRO A 94 6.38 0.15 13.81
C PRO A 94 5.03 0.85 14.08
N GLU A 95 5.00 2.18 14.20
CA GLU A 95 3.78 2.94 14.44
C GLU A 95 2.84 3.03 13.23
N TRP A 96 3.30 2.64 12.03
CA TRP A 96 2.48 2.62 10.82
C TRP A 96 1.59 1.38 10.72
N ASP A 97 1.76 0.38 11.61
CA ASP A 97 0.95 -0.85 11.68
C ASP A 97 0.81 -1.55 10.32
N LEU A 98 1.88 -1.56 9.52
CA LEU A 98 1.96 -2.21 8.22
C LEU A 98 2.45 -3.65 8.36
N SER A 99 1.76 -4.58 7.71
CA SER A 99 2.22 -5.96 7.54
C SER A 99 3.36 -6.06 6.52
N ALA A 100 4.13 -7.15 6.57
CA ALA A 100 5.17 -7.42 5.58
C ALA A 100 4.61 -7.47 4.15
N ASP A 101 3.41 -8.03 3.96
CA ASP A 101 2.75 -8.11 2.66
C ASP A 101 2.31 -6.73 2.14
N GLU A 102 1.87 -5.82 3.02
CA GLU A 102 1.60 -4.42 2.66
C GLU A 102 2.87 -3.69 2.26
N VAL A 103 3.96 -3.87 3.00
CA VAL A 103 5.26 -3.26 2.66
C VAL A 103 5.73 -3.75 1.30
N GLU A 104 5.68 -5.05 1.04
CA GLU A 104 6.09 -5.60 -0.26
C GLU A 104 5.19 -5.10 -1.40
N TRP A 105 3.88 -5.04 -1.17
CA TRP A 105 2.94 -4.49 -2.14
C TRP A 105 3.24 -3.03 -2.46
N MET A 106 3.46 -2.20 -1.44
CA MET A 106 3.81 -0.79 -1.63
C MET A 106 5.13 -0.62 -2.38
N MET A 107 6.16 -1.40 -2.02
CA MET A 107 7.46 -1.36 -2.70
C MET A 107 7.37 -1.81 -4.16
N SER A 108 6.54 -2.80 -4.47
CA SER A 108 6.27 -3.23 -5.85
C SER A 108 5.63 -2.11 -6.68
N LYS A 109 4.59 -1.44 -6.15
CA LYS A 109 3.94 -0.31 -6.84
C LYS A 109 4.89 0.88 -6.99
N LEU A 110 5.65 1.21 -5.96
CA LEU A 110 6.60 2.30 -6.02
C LEU A 110 7.70 2.04 -7.05
N THR A 111 8.25 0.82 -7.10
CA THR A 111 9.24 0.44 -8.11
C THR A 111 8.68 0.58 -9.52
N LEU A 112 7.46 0.09 -9.76
CA LEU A 112 6.79 0.22 -11.06
C LEU A 112 6.63 1.70 -11.46
N ARG A 113 6.20 2.58 -10.54
CA ARG A 113 6.03 4.01 -10.84
C ARG A 113 7.35 4.74 -11.10
N MET A 114 8.41 4.35 -10.40
CA MET A 114 9.74 4.95 -10.57
C MET A 114 10.47 4.45 -11.82
N ASP A 115 10.13 3.27 -12.33
CA ASP A 115 10.67 2.70 -13.58
C ASP A 115 9.92 3.18 -14.83
N LEU A 116 8.63 3.54 -14.66
CA LEU A 116 7.86 4.15 -15.74
C LEU A 116 8.42 5.57 -16.03
N PRO A 117 8.75 5.90 -17.29
CA PRO A 117 8.97 7.29 -17.65
C PRO A 117 7.68 8.05 -17.32
N ALA A 118 7.81 9.20 -16.65
CA ALA A 118 6.66 10.07 -16.35
C ALA A 118 5.80 10.19 -17.61
N PRO A 119 4.46 10.04 -17.52
CA PRO A 119 3.60 10.11 -18.70
C PRO A 119 3.93 11.40 -19.43
N ASP A 120 4.42 11.24 -20.66
CA ASP A 120 4.93 12.28 -21.55
C ASP A 120 4.17 13.58 -21.32
N SER A 121 4.88 14.63 -20.90
CA SER A 121 4.32 15.97 -20.96
C SER A 121 3.82 16.16 -22.40
N PRO A 122 2.58 16.64 -22.62
CA PRO A 122 2.05 16.79 -23.97
C PRO A 122 3.06 17.60 -24.80
N PRO A 123 3.31 17.22 -26.07
CA PRO A 123 4.31 17.90 -26.88
C PRO A 123 4.00 19.39 -26.85
N GLU A 124 4.95 20.17 -26.34
CA GLU A 124 4.95 21.62 -26.41
C GLU A 124 4.59 21.97 -27.85
N SER A 125 3.42 22.57 -28.01
CA SER A 125 2.84 22.87 -29.31
C SER A 125 3.83 23.73 -30.06
N SER A 126 4.51 23.12 -31.03
CA SER A 126 5.44 23.81 -31.90
C SER A 126 4.63 24.79 -32.75
N GLU A 127 4.98 26.06 -32.60
CA GLU A 127 4.46 27.21 -33.34
C GLU A 127 4.96 27.23 -34.80
#